data_AF-A0A7J2THB1-F1
#
_entry.id   AF-A0A7J2THB1-F1
#
_cell.length_a   1.000
_cell.length_b   1.000
_cell.length_c   1.000
_cell.angle_alpha   90.00
_cell.angle_beta   90.00
_cell.angle_gamma   90.00
#
_symmetry.space_group_name_H-M   'P 1'
#
loop_
_entity.id
_entity.type
_entity.pdbx_description
1 polymer ?
#
loop_
_entity_poly.entity_id
_entity_poly.type
_entity_poly.pdbx_seq_one_letter_code
_entity_poly.pdbx_strand_id
1 'polypeptide(L)'
;MNFVAEALNLSKHSAERLEERGILRKAFVKSKLFDDIIDAYRLEKKFGPYEEGTVIIKGVDGLKVVRGFPKIKRILFVESGLKKHFGNAEIALEEKMNGYNVRIVKVGKKIYAITRGGLICPYTTEKAREKIDDAFFNSHPDFMLCCEAVGKASPYVADQYGIEGLEFFLFDIRNCRSNFPVGIPEKMKIARNFGLRTVEILKICRADNIEEIKKVIMDLHERGREGVVFKD
;
A
#
# COMPACT_ATOMS: atom_id res chain seq x y z
N MET A 1 -21.64 -13.90 -0.05
CA MET A 1 -22.09 -12.75 0.77
C MET A 1 -21.97 -12.93 2.28
N ASN A 2 -22.31 -14.08 2.87
CA ASN A 2 -22.22 -14.27 4.33
C ASN A 2 -20.85 -13.91 4.94
N PHE A 3 -19.75 -14.32 4.30
CA PHE A 3 -18.41 -14.02 4.83
C PHE A 3 -18.05 -12.53 4.76
N VAL A 4 -18.61 -11.78 3.82
CA VAL A 4 -18.39 -10.33 3.74
C VAL A 4 -19.15 -9.63 4.86
N ALA A 5 -20.37 -10.07 5.13
CA ALA A 5 -21.17 -9.59 6.25
C ALA A 5 -20.47 -9.85 7.58
N GLU A 6 -19.98 -11.08 7.80
CA GLU A 6 -19.17 -11.44 8.97
C GLU A 6 -17.90 -10.59 9.08
N ALA A 7 -17.10 -10.53 8.00
CA ALA A 7 -15.84 -9.83 7.99
C ALA A 7 -15.99 -8.33 8.30
N LEU A 8 -17.03 -7.68 7.81
CA LEU A 8 -17.27 -6.25 8.00
C LEU A 8 -18.20 -5.93 9.18
N ASN A 9 -18.66 -6.94 9.92
CA ASN A 9 -19.67 -6.84 10.98
C ASN A 9 -20.97 -6.15 10.51
N LEU A 10 -21.55 -6.67 9.42
CA LEU A 10 -22.78 -6.18 8.79
C LEU A 10 -23.86 -7.27 8.83
N SER A 11 -25.12 -6.86 8.63
CA SER A 11 -26.16 -7.83 8.29
C SER A 11 -25.93 -8.39 6.88
N LYS A 12 -26.43 -9.60 6.61
CA LYS A 12 -26.40 -10.21 5.27
C LYS A 12 -27.05 -9.31 4.22
N HIS A 13 -28.22 -8.75 4.54
CA HIS A 13 -28.95 -7.83 3.69
C HIS A 13 -28.14 -6.57 3.36
N SER A 14 -27.43 -5.99 4.34
CA SER A 14 -26.56 -4.84 4.10
C SER A 14 -25.42 -5.16 3.15
N ALA A 15 -24.82 -6.35 3.26
CA ALA A 15 -23.76 -6.78 2.35
C ALA A 15 -24.29 -6.97 0.92
N GLU A 16 -25.45 -7.61 0.74
CA GLU A 16 -26.11 -7.79 -0.57
C GLU A 16 -26.39 -6.45 -1.24
N ARG A 17 -26.92 -5.47 -0.48
CA ARG A 17 -27.13 -4.10 -0.99
C ARG A 17 -25.84 -3.40 -1.44
N LEU A 18 -24.68 -3.71 -0.86
CA LEU A 18 -23.42 -3.16 -1.35
C LEU A 18 -23.05 -3.71 -2.72
N GLU A 19 -23.31 -4.99 -2.96
CA GLU A 19 -23.07 -5.65 -4.25
C GLU A 19 -24.04 -5.12 -5.32
N GLU A 20 -25.34 -5.04 -5.01
CA GLU A 20 -26.38 -4.49 -5.89
C GLU A 20 -26.07 -3.06 -6.35
N ARG A 21 -25.57 -2.22 -5.43
CA ARG A 21 -25.18 -0.84 -5.72
C ARG A 21 -23.82 -0.72 -6.41
N GLY A 22 -23.16 -1.84 -6.69
CA GLY A 22 -21.84 -1.90 -7.29
C GLY A 22 -20.72 -1.32 -6.43
N ILE A 23 -20.94 -1.18 -5.12
CA ILE A 23 -19.92 -0.75 -4.16
C ILE A 23 -19.01 -1.93 -3.81
N LEU A 24 -19.57 -3.14 -3.73
CA LEU A 24 -18.84 -4.38 -3.54
C LEU A 24 -18.72 -5.11 -4.88
N ARG A 25 -17.50 -5.42 -5.31
CA ARG A 25 -17.22 -6.11 -6.58
C ARG A 25 -16.23 -7.25 -6.37
N LYS A 26 -16.17 -8.21 -7.30
CA LYS A 26 -15.13 -9.24 -7.24
C LYS A 26 -13.73 -8.61 -7.30
N ALA A 27 -12.84 -9.11 -6.45
CA ALA A 27 -11.46 -8.62 -6.37
C ALA A 27 -10.51 -9.33 -7.33
N PHE A 28 -10.92 -10.47 -7.91
CA PHE A 28 -10.05 -11.30 -8.74
C PHE A 28 -10.87 -12.14 -9.73
N VAL A 29 -10.18 -12.68 -10.73
CA VAL A 29 -10.72 -13.70 -11.63
C VAL A 29 -10.15 -15.04 -11.21
N LYS A 30 -11.03 -16.02 -10.94
CA LYS A 30 -10.63 -17.34 -10.44
C LYS A 30 -9.70 -18.03 -11.44
N SER A 31 -8.54 -18.45 -10.96
CA SER A 31 -7.52 -19.17 -11.75
C SER A 31 -6.64 -20.00 -10.83
N LYS A 32 -5.80 -20.88 -11.41
CA LYS A 32 -4.83 -21.69 -10.64
C LYS A 32 -3.79 -20.84 -9.89
N LEU A 33 -3.61 -19.56 -10.28
CA LEU A 33 -2.70 -18.64 -9.61
C LEU A 33 -3.17 -18.26 -8.19
N PHE A 34 -4.48 -18.38 -7.95
CA PHE A 34 -5.20 -17.91 -6.76
C PHE A 34 -5.87 -19.07 -5.99
N ASP A 35 -5.24 -20.24 -5.97
CA ASP A 35 -5.73 -21.46 -5.33
C ASP A 35 -5.89 -21.36 -3.81
N ASP A 36 -5.13 -20.50 -3.11
CA ASP A 36 -5.37 -20.22 -1.69
C ASP A 36 -6.58 -19.31 -1.44
N ILE A 37 -7.17 -18.71 -2.49
CA ILE A 37 -8.30 -17.79 -2.39
C ILE A 37 -9.58 -18.48 -2.87
N ILE A 38 -10.45 -18.80 -1.91
CA ILE A 38 -11.77 -19.38 -2.19
C ILE A 38 -12.67 -18.33 -2.85
N ASP A 39 -12.71 -17.14 -2.28
CA ASP A 39 -13.45 -16.00 -2.82
C ASP A 39 -12.89 -14.67 -2.30
N ALA A 40 -13.08 -13.57 -3.03
CA ALA A 40 -12.65 -12.25 -2.60
C ALA A 40 -13.47 -11.13 -3.25
N TYR A 41 -13.80 -10.12 -2.44
CA TYR A 41 -14.50 -8.92 -2.86
C TYR A 41 -13.72 -7.67 -2.47
N ARG A 42 -13.89 -6.60 -3.25
CA ARG A 42 -13.30 -5.29 -3.02
C ARG A 42 -14.36 -4.20 -2.93
N LEU A 43 -14.07 -3.16 -2.17
CA LEU A 43 -14.86 -1.95 -2.09
C LEU A 43 -14.40 -0.94 -3.16
N GLU A 44 -15.27 -0.65 -4.13
CA GLU A 44 -15.06 0.37 -5.18
C GLU A 44 -15.10 1.80 -4.64
N LYS A 45 -15.70 1.99 -3.47
CA LYS A 45 -15.83 3.28 -2.79
C LYS A 45 -15.66 3.09 -1.30
N LYS A 46 -15.25 4.14 -0.60
CA LYS A 46 -15.22 4.16 0.86
C LYS A 46 -16.59 3.76 1.42
N PHE A 47 -16.62 2.87 2.41
CA PHE A 47 -17.82 2.46 3.11
C PHE A 47 -17.57 2.44 4.63
N GLY A 48 -18.25 3.31 5.37
CA GLY A 48 -18.01 3.48 6.80
C GLY A 48 -16.53 3.78 7.11
N PRO A 49 -15.87 3.00 7.98
CA PRO A 49 -14.44 3.17 8.28
C PRO A 49 -13.53 2.58 7.19
N TYR A 50 -14.05 1.77 6.27
CA TYR A 50 -13.25 1.03 5.29
C TYR A 50 -12.97 1.89 4.06
N GLU A 51 -11.69 2.05 3.72
CA GLU A 51 -11.24 2.82 2.57
C GLU A 51 -11.63 2.15 1.26
N GLU A 52 -11.74 2.97 0.22
CA GLU A 52 -11.75 2.52 -1.17
C GLU A 52 -10.56 1.58 -1.43
N GLY A 53 -10.82 0.48 -2.14
CA GLY A 53 -9.84 -0.56 -2.41
C GLY A 53 -9.62 -1.56 -1.27
N THR A 54 -10.37 -1.47 -0.16
CA THR A 54 -10.39 -2.53 0.87
C THR A 54 -10.85 -3.85 0.25
N VAL A 55 -10.13 -4.93 0.53
CA VAL A 55 -10.41 -6.28 0.03
C VAL A 55 -10.77 -7.20 1.19
N ILE A 56 -11.85 -7.96 1.02
CA ILE A 56 -12.30 -9.01 1.93
C ILE A 56 -12.03 -10.33 1.23
N ILE A 57 -11.12 -11.11 1.79
CA ILE A 57 -10.63 -12.36 1.23
C ILE A 57 -11.12 -13.50 2.11
N LYS A 58 -11.79 -14.48 1.49
CA LYS A 58 -12.01 -15.80 2.06
C LYS A 58 -10.91 -16.71 1.52
N GLY A 59 -9.86 -16.90 2.32
CA GLY A 59 -8.77 -17.82 2.04
C GLY A 59 -9.07 -19.25 2.51
N VAL A 60 -8.18 -20.16 2.17
CA VAL A 60 -8.17 -21.54 2.69
C VAL A 60 -7.89 -21.61 4.19
N ASP A 61 -7.24 -20.59 4.74
CA ASP A 61 -6.84 -20.43 6.13
C ASP A 61 -7.81 -19.58 6.97
N GLY A 62 -8.81 -18.95 6.34
CA GLY A 62 -9.84 -18.17 7.04
C GLY A 62 -10.22 -16.88 6.35
N LEU A 63 -10.77 -15.94 7.12
CA LEU A 63 -11.20 -14.63 6.61
C LEU A 63 -10.13 -13.57 6.88
N LYS A 64 -9.80 -12.79 5.86
CA LYS A 64 -8.83 -11.70 5.94
C LYS A 64 -9.42 -10.42 5.35
N VAL A 65 -9.31 -9.32 6.09
CA VAL A 65 -9.66 -7.99 5.59
C VAL A 65 -8.36 -7.23 5.38
N VAL A 66 -8.11 -6.80 4.15
CA VAL A 66 -6.94 -6.00 3.75
C VAL A 66 -7.41 -4.61 3.39
N ARG A 67 -7.21 -3.65 4.29
CA ARG A 67 -7.70 -2.28 4.16
C ARG A 67 -7.08 -1.56 2.95
N GLY A 68 -7.89 -0.70 2.34
CA GLY A 68 -7.44 0.21 1.28
C GLY A 68 -6.34 1.13 1.81
N PHE A 69 -5.31 1.39 1.00
CA PHE A 69 -4.32 2.38 1.41
C PHE A 69 -4.99 3.76 1.49
N PRO A 70 -4.80 4.52 2.58
CA PRO A 70 -5.47 5.81 2.77
C PRO A 70 -5.03 6.85 1.74
N LYS A 71 -5.89 7.84 1.46
CA LYS A 71 -5.52 8.96 0.59
C LYS A 71 -4.53 9.87 1.34
N ILE A 72 -3.39 10.15 0.72
CA ILE A 72 -2.39 11.10 1.25
C ILE A 72 -2.84 12.52 0.88
N LYS A 73 -2.84 13.43 1.85
CA LYS A 73 -3.20 14.84 1.61
C LYS A 73 -2.08 15.55 0.88
N ARG A 74 -2.43 16.37 -0.11
CA ARG A 74 -1.47 17.21 -0.84
C ARG A 74 -1.33 18.57 -0.16
N ILE A 75 -0.09 19.01 0.02
CA ILE A 75 0.25 20.38 0.40
C ILE A 75 0.63 21.13 -0.87
N LEU A 76 0.00 22.29 -1.13
CA LEU A 76 0.34 23.16 -2.27
C LEU A 76 1.36 24.24 -1.89
N PHE A 77 1.31 24.71 -0.64
CA PHE A 77 2.23 25.70 -0.09
C PHE A 77 3.02 25.05 1.03
N VAL A 78 4.29 24.72 0.77
CA VAL A 78 5.14 23.90 1.66
C VAL A 78 5.18 24.48 3.08
N GLU A 79 5.52 25.76 3.21
CA GLU A 79 5.69 26.41 4.52
C GLU A 79 4.42 26.40 5.38
N SER A 80 3.32 26.94 4.85
CA SER A 80 2.07 27.03 5.61
C SER A 80 1.42 25.65 5.80
N GLY A 81 1.56 24.75 4.83
CA GLY A 81 1.02 23.40 4.90
C GLY A 81 1.73 22.52 5.92
N LEU A 82 3.06 22.54 5.95
CA LEU A 82 3.83 21.78 6.92
C LEU A 82 3.60 22.30 8.34
N LYS A 83 3.68 23.62 8.55
CA LYS A 83 3.40 24.23 9.85
C LYS A 83 1.99 23.89 10.35
N LYS A 84 0.99 23.91 9.47
CA LYS A 84 -0.40 23.58 9.84
C LYS A 84 -0.58 22.10 10.20
N HIS A 85 0.13 21.20 9.52
CA HIS A 85 -0.09 19.76 9.69
C HIS A 85 0.80 19.14 10.77
N PHE A 86 2.08 19.49 10.76
CA PHE A 86 3.11 18.89 11.62
C PHE A 86 3.61 19.86 12.71
N GLY A 87 3.32 21.15 12.59
CA GLY A 87 3.82 22.15 13.54
C GLY A 87 5.34 22.17 13.58
N ASN A 88 5.89 21.79 14.73
CA ASN A 88 7.33 21.75 15.01
C ASN A 88 7.85 20.31 15.16
N ALA A 89 7.05 19.30 14.77
CA ALA A 89 7.43 17.91 14.85
C ALA A 89 8.63 17.60 13.95
N GLU A 90 9.40 16.59 14.33
CA GLU A 90 10.35 15.95 13.43
C GLU A 90 9.58 15.14 12.38
N ILE A 91 9.99 15.26 11.13
CA ILE A 91 9.36 14.58 10.00
C ILE A 91 10.41 13.90 9.12
N ALA A 92 10.04 12.76 8.56
CA ALA A 92 10.78 12.09 7.50
C ALA A 92 10.28 12.57 6.12
N LEU A 93 11.23 12.86 5.24
CA LEU A 93 10.99 13.15 3.81
C LEU A 93 11.39 11.92 3.02
N GLU A 94 10.39 11.16 2.58
CA GLU A 94 10.60 10.03 1.67
C GLU A 94 10.45 10.47 0.22
N GLU A 95 11.27 9.91 -0.68
CA GLU A 95 11.03 10.08 -2.11
C GLU A 95 9.63 9.56 -2.46
N LYS A 96 8.84 10.42 -3.11
CA LYS A 96 7.61 9.99 -3.75
C LYS A 96 7.99 9.36 -5.08
N MET A 97 8.04 8.03 -5.10
CA MET A 97 8.31 7.31 -6.34
C MET A 97 7.12 7.35 -7.29
N ASN A 98 7.40 7.52 -8.58
CA ASN A 98 6.40 7.47 -9.64
C ASN A 98 6.24 6.04 -10.17
N GLY A 99 5.25 5.33 -9.63
CA GLY A 99 4.86 3.99 -10.07
C GLY A 99 3.39 3.74 -9.81
N TYR A 100 3.05 2.52 -9.40
CA TYR A 100 1.72 2.24 -8.90
C TYR A 100 1.72 1.57 -7.53
N ASN A 101 0.74 1.96 -6.72
CA ASN A 101 0.53 1.46 -5.37
C ASN A 101 0.14 -0.02 -5.37
N VAL A 102 0.88 -0.81 -4.60
CA VAL A 102 0.65 -2.25 -4.39
C VAL A 102 0.62 -2.55 -2.89
N ARG A 103 -0.37 -3.32 -2.45
CA ARG A 103 -0.41 -3.93 -1.12
C ARG A 103 -0.13 -5.42 -1.27
N ILE A 104 0.80 -5.94 -0.50
CA ILE A 104 1.26 -7.32 -0.60
C ILE A 104 0.96 -8.02 0.72
N VAL A 105 0.29 -9.18 0.62
CA VAL A 105 -0.16 -9.99 1.75
C VAL A 105 0.07 -11.47 1.48
N LYS A 106 0.18 -12.27 2.54
CA LYS A 106 0.11 -13.72 2.46
C LYS A 106 -1.31 -14.21 2.78
N VAL A 107 -1.81 -15.15 1.99
CA VAL A 107 -3.08 -15.87 2.19
C VAL A 107 -2.79 -17.35 1.98
N GLY A 108 -3.13 -18.20 2.95
CA GLY A 108 -2.67 -19.59 2.94
C GLY A 108 -1.15 -19.67 2.83
N LYS A 109 -0.64 -20.32 1.79
CA LYS A 109 0.81 -20.50 1.61
C LYS A 109 1.46 -19.48 0.67
N LYS A 110 0.70 -18.67 -0.06
CA LYS A 110 1.26 -17.82 -1.12
C LYS A 110 1.05 -16.33 -0.86
N ILE A 111 1.92 -15.56 -1.50
CA ILE A 111 1.86 -14.11 -1.56
C ILE A 111 0.90 -13.67 -2.67
N TYR A 112 0.15 -12.59 -2.42
CA TYR A 112 -0.79 -11.95 -3.34
C TYR A 112 -0.58 -10.44 -3.35
N ALA A 113 -0.59 -9.85 -4.55
CA ALA A 113 -0.42 -8.42 -4.75
C ALA A 113 -1.74 -7.76 -5.16
N ILE A 114 -2.11 -6.71 -4.43
CA ILE A 114 -3.38 -6.01 -4.53
C ILE A 114 -3.12 -4.59 -5.01
N THR A 115 -3.69 -4.19 -6.13
CA THR A 115 -3.57 -2.81 -6.65
C THR A 115 -4.31 -1.81 -5.77
N ARG A 116 -4.12 -0.51 -6.03
CA ARG A 116 -4.81 0.56 -5.29
C ARG A 116 -6.31 0.37 -5.18
N GLY A 117 -6.97 0.01 -6.29
CA GLY A 117 -8.42 -0.19 -6.36
C GLY A 117 -8.93 -1.48 -5.71
N GLY A 118 -8.04 -2.33 -5.20
CA GLY A 118 -8.40 -3.59 -4.54
C GLY A 118 -8.46 -4.80 -5.47
N LEU A 119 -7.91 -4.72 -6.68
CA LEU A 119 -7.81 -5.88 -7.57
C LEU A 119 -6.58 -6.70 -7.20
N ILE A 120 -6.75 -8.01 -7.03
CA ILE A 120 -5.64 -8.95 -6.91
C ILE A 120 -5.11 -9.19 -8.33
N CYS A 121 -3.98 -8.56 -8.63
CA CYS A 121 -3.42 -8.53 -9.98
C CYS A 121 -2.60 -9.79 -10.24
N PRO A 122 -2.88 -10.58 -11.30
CA PRO A 122 -2.09 -11.76 -11.64
C PRO A 122 -0.61 -11.43 -11.87
N TYR A 123 -0.34 -10.48 -12.77
CA TYR A 123 1.01 -10.08 -13.15
C TYR A 123 1.83 -9.56 -11.95
N THR A 124 1.26 -8.62 -11.18
CA THR A 124 1.95 -8.06 -10.02
C THR A 124 2.15 -9.12 -8.93
N THR A 125 1.24 -10.09 -8.80
CA THR A 125 1.38 -11.20 -7.84
C THR A 125 2.56 -12.10 -8.19
N GLU A 126 2.72 -12.46 -9.46
CA GLU A 126 3.87 -13.24 -9.92
C GLU A 126 5.18 -12.49 -9.67
N LYS A 127 5.23 -11.20 -10.01
CA LYS A 127 6.42 -10.37 -9.73
C LYS A 127 6.71 -10.21 -8.25
N ALA A 128 5.69 -10.08 -7.40
CA ALA A 128 5.89 -10.04 -5.96
C ALA A 128 6.50 -11.35 -5.43
N ARG A 129 6.06 -12.50 -5.93
CA ARG A 129 6.59 -13.82 -5.54
C ARG A 129 8.03 -14.06 -5.98
N GLU A 130 8.47 -13.41 -7.07
CA GLU A 130 9.88 -13.43 -7.51
C GLU A 130 10.80 -12.59 -6.62
N LYS A 131 10.26 -11.55 -5.96
CA LYS A 131 11.05 -10.47 -5.36
C LYS A 131 10.95 -10.37 -3.84
N ILE A 132 9.88 -10.90 -3.24
CA ILE A 132 9.60 -10.78 -1.82
C ILE A 132 9.56 -12.16 -1.18
N ASP A 133 10.42 -12.33 -0.19
CA ASP A 133 10.46 -13.52 0.65
C ASP A 133 9.23 -13.58 1.57
N ASP A 134 8.66 -14.78 1.76
CA ASP A 134 7.49 -14.98 2.60
C ASP A 134 7.80 -15.00 4.11
N ALA A 135 9.08 -15.02 4.50
CA ALA A 135 9.56 -14.98 5.87
C ALA A 135 9.03 -13.78 6.66
N PHE A 136 8.87 -12.61 6.01
CA PHE A 136 8.23 -11.44 6.62
C PHE A 136 6.82 -11.79 7.11
N PHE A 137 6.01 -12.40 6.26
CA PHE A 137 4.62 -12.74 6.56
C PHE A 137 4.48 -13.90 7.54
N ASN A 138 5.48 -14.80 7.62
CA ASN A 138 5.51 -15.83 8.65
C ASN A 138 5.70 -15.20 10.05
N SER A 139 6.46 -14.12 10.14
CA SER A 139 6.71 -13.39 11.39
C SER A 139 5.63 -12.34 11.69
N HIS A 140 5.03 -11.76 10.64
CA HIS A 140 4.05 -10.66 10.72
C HIS A 140 2.80 -10.96 9.88
N PRO A 141 2.03 -12.03 10.20
CA PRO A 141 0.94 -12.52 9.34
C PRO A 141 -0.25 -11.55 9.20
N ASP A 142 -0.40 -10.64 10.16
CA ASP A 142 -1.46 -9.62 10.19
C ASP A 142 -1.08 -8.34 9.45
N PHE A 143 0.13 -8.23 8.92
CA PHE A 143 0.62 -7.01 8.26
C PHE A 143 0.65 -7.16 6.74
N MET A 144 0.45 -6.02 6.07
CA MET A 144 0.64 -5.85 4.63
C MET A 144 1.85 -4.96 4.37
N LEU A 145 2.61 -5.31 3.35
CA LEU A 145 3.64 -4.43 2.78
C LEU A 145 2.97 -3.50 1.79
N CYS A 146 3.15 -2.18 1.94
CA CYS A 146 2.70 -1.19 0.97
C CYS A 146 3.91 -0.70 0.18
N CYS A 147 3.93 -1.03 -1.10
CA CYS A 147 5.05 -0.78 -1.99
C CYS A 147 4.61 0.03 -3.20
N GLU A 148 5.55 0.81 -3.73
CA GLU A 148 5.43 1.37 -5.07
C GLU A 148 6.08 0.38 -6.03
N ALA A 149 5.32 -0.08 -7.03
CA ALA A 149 5.83 -0.93 -8.08
C ALA A 149 6.31 -0.06 -9.25
N VAL A 150 7.60 -0.17 -9.57
CA VAL A 150 8.30 0.74 -10.50
C VAL A 150 9.18 -0.07 -11.45
N GLY A 151 9.24 0.36 -12.71
CA GLY A 151 10.16 -0.15 -13.72
C GLY A 151 9.53 -0.30 -15.10
N LYS A 152 10.34 -0.58 -16.12
CA LYS A 152 9.92 -0.60 -17.54
C LYS A 152 8.91 -1.69 -17.85
N ALA A 153 8.86 -2.75 -17.03
CA ALA A 153 7.87 -3.80 -17.14
C ALA A 153 6.53 -3.44 -16.48
N SER A 154 6.37 -2.22 -15.94
CA SER A 154 5.13 -1.73 -15.36
C SER A 154 4.02 -1.64 -16.42
N PRO A 155 2.84 -2.26 -16.19
CA PRO A 155 1.71 -2.19 -17.11
C PRO A 155 0.86 -0.92 -16.94
N TYR A 156 1.18 -0.07 -15.95
CA TYR A 156 0.34 1.07 -15.56
C TYR A 156 1.03 2.42 -15.66
N VAL A 157 2.32 2.50 -15.31
CA VAL A 157 3.06 3.75 -15.18
C VAL A 157 4.44 3.58 -15.82
N ALA A 158 4.78 4.51 -16.72
CA ALA A 158 6.05 4.50 -17.43
C ALA A 158 7.23 4.72 -16.46
N ASP A 159 8.33 4.01 -16.72
CA ASP A 159 9.53 4.09 -15.90
C ASP A 159 10.24 5.43 -16.02
N GLN A 160 10.73 5.93 -14.88
CA GLN A 160 11.59 7.10 -14.76
C GLN A 160 12.92 6.77 -14.07
N TYR A 161 13.13 5.51 -13.69
CA TYR A 161 14.20 5.08 -12.78
C TYR A 161 15.25 4.22 -13.46
N GLY A 162 15.07 3.86 -14.73
CA GLY A 162 16.00 3.00 -15.47
C GLY A 162 15.93 1.53 -15.04
N ILE A 163 14.83 1.10 -14.44
CA ILE A 163 14.67 -0.25 -13.90
C ILE A 163 14.13 -1.14 -15.01
N GLU A 164 14.94 -2.06 -15.56
CA GLU A 164 14.52 -2.92 -16.68
C GLU A 164 13.30 -3.80 -16.37
N GLY A 165 13.19 -4.29 -15.13
CA GLY A 165 12.10 -5.17 -14.69
C GLY A 165 10.94 -4.45 -14.02
N LEU A 166 10.34 -5.11 -13.04
CA LEU A 166 9.44 -4.52 -12.06
C LEU A 166 10.02 -4.78 -10.67
N GLU A 167 10.23 -3.71 -9.91
CA GLU A 167 10.74 -3.75 -8.55
C GLU A 167 9.73 -3.12 -7.58
N PHE A 168 9.81 -3.51 -6.30
CA PHE A 168 8.90 -3.05 -5.26
C PHE A 168 9.66 -2.24 -4.22
N PHE A 169 9.28 -0.97 -4.07
CA PHE A 169 9.88 -0.06 -3.09
C PHE A 169 8.91 0.16 -1.94
N LEU A 170 9.24 -0.42 -0.78
CA LEU A 170 8.45 -0.33 0.44
C LEU A 170 8.43 1.10 0.96
N PHE A 171 7.23 1.68 1.05
CA PHE A 171 7.03 2.98 1.71
C PHE A 171 6.24 2.86 3.01
N ASP A 172 5.48 1.78 3.25
CA ASP A 172 4.71 1.61 4.49
C ASP A 172 4.51 0.13 4.85
N ILE A 173 4.34 -0.15 6.14
CA ILE A 173 3.91 -1.47 6.64
C ILE A 173 2.70 -1.19 7.52
N ARG A 174 1.58 -1.84 7.23
CA ARG A 174 0.31 -1.58 7.92
C ARG A 174 -0.33 -2.85 8.38
N ASN A 175 -1.00 -2.82 9.53
CA ASN A 175 -1.88 -3.92 9.92
C ASN A 175 -3.03 -4.02 8.92
N CYS A 176 -3.30 -5.23 8.41
CA CYS A 176 -4.29 -5.49 7.38
C CYS A 176 -5.69 -5.02 7.78
N ARG A 177 -6.08 -5.22 9.06
CA ARG A 177 -7.43 -5.00 9.56
C ARG A 177 -7.63 -3.56 10.07
N SER A 178 -6.75 -3.09 10.95
CA SER A 178 -6.87 -1.76 11.57
C SER A 178 -6.39 -0.64 10.65
N ASN A 179 -5.53 -0.95 9.67
CA ASN A 179 -4.82 0.00 8.82
C ASN A 179 -3.79 0.86 9.55
N PHE A 180 -3.48 0.55 10.83
CA PHE A 180 -2.47 1.29 11.58
C PHE A 180 -1.08 1.05 10.99
N PRO A 181 -0.29 2.14 10.75
CA PRO A 181 1.06 2.03 10.23
C PRO A 181 2.06 1.68 11.33
N VAL A 182 3.12 1.00 10.90
CA VAL A 182 4.37 0.88 11.66
C VAL A 182 5.14 2.18 11.48
N GLY A 183 5.68 2.73 12.57
CA GLY A 183 6.47 3.96 12.54
C GLY A 183 7.77 3.83 11.73
N ILE A 184 8.32 4.95 11.28
CA ILE A 184 9.48 4.98 10.37
C ILE A 184 10.69 4.17 10.90
N PRO A 185 11.15 4.33 12.16
CA PRO A 185 12.33 3.61 12.64
C PRO A 185 12.14 2.08 12.61
N GLU A 186 10.97 1.61 13.03
CA GLU A 186 10.65 0.19 13.05
C GLU A 186 10.45 -0.36 11.63
N LYS A 187 9.81 0.40 10.73
CA LYS A 187 9.73 0.06 9.30
C LYS A 187 11.12 -0.17 8.70
N MET A 188 12.07 0.74 8.96
CA MET A 188 13.44 0.63 8.44
C MET A 188 14.21 -0.53 9.05
N LYS A 189 13.95 -0.89 10.30
CA LYS A 189 14.52 -2.08 10.94
C LYS A 189 13.96 -3.37 10.32
N ILE A 190 12.64 -3.47 10.17
CA ILE A 190 11.98 -4.60 9.52
C ILE A 190 12.49 -4.75 8.09
N ALA A 191 12.54 -3.66 7.32
CA ALA A 191 12.99 -3.70 5.94
C ALA A 191 14.42 -4.26 5.81
N ARG A 192 15.35 -3.82 6.67
CA ARG A 192 16.71 -4.37 6.71
C ARG A 192 16.73 -5.85 7.10
N ASN A 193 15.99 -6.25 8.12
CA ASN A 193 15.96 -7.63 8.61
C ASN A 193 15.44 -8.63 7.57
N PHE A 194 14.49 -8.21 6.73
CA PHE A 194 13.89 -9.05 5.70
C PHE A 194 14.39 -8.74 4.28
N GLY A 195 15.44 -7.92 4.12
CA GLY A 195 16.01 -7.58 2.81
C GLY A 195 15.04 -6.83 1.87
N LEU A 196 14.07 -6.10 2.41
CA LEU A 196 13.09 -5.36 1.62
C LEU A 196 13.69 -4.04 1.12
N ARG A 197 13.53 -3.76 -0.18
CA ARG A 197 13.89 -2.46 -0.75
C ARG A 197 12.91 -1.40 -0.28
N THR A 198 13.40 -0.26 0.19
CA THR A 198 12.57 0.86 0.64
C THR A 198 12.67 2.03 -0.32
N VAL A 199 11.66 2.91 -0.30
CA VAL A 199 11.85 4.27 -0.80
C VAL A 199 12.96 4.97 0.00
N GLU A 200 13.67 5.90 -0.63
CA GLU A 200 14.76 6.64 0.01
C GLU A 200 14.19 7.61 1.07
N ILE A 201 14.76 7.60 2.27
CA ILE A 201 14.57 8.69 3.23
C ILE A 201 15.62 9.75 2.90
N LEU A 202 15.20 10.80 2.21
CA LEU A 202 16.07 11.87 1.73
C LEU A 202 16.56 12.73 2.89
N LYS A 203 15.71 12.92 3.90
CA LYS A 203 16.02 13.74 5.08
C LYS A 203 15.09 13.41 6.24
N ILE A 204 15.60 13.56 7.45
CA ILE A 204 14.81 13.73 8.68
C ILE A 204 15.14 15.11 9.24
N CYS A 205 14.12 15.94 9.43
CA CYS A 205 14.28 17.30 9.96
C CYS A 205 12.99 17.77 10.61
N ARG A 206 13.03 18.89 11.34
CA ARG A 206 11.81 19.52 11.84
C ARG A 206 11.00 20.12 10.70
N ALA A 207 9.67 20.08 10.83
CA ALA A 207 8.74 20.60 9.83
C ALA A 207 8.82 22.11 9.62
N ASP A 208 9.39 22.85 10.57
CA ASP A 208 9.66 24.29 10.47
C ASP A 208 10.98 24.64 9.75
N ASN A 209 11.82 23.65 9.43
CA ASN A 209 13.06 23.84 8.68
C ASN A 209 12.81 23.91 7.15
N ILE A 210 12.10 24.96 6.73
CA ILE A 210 11.62 25.12 5.35
C ILE A 210 12.75 25.21 4.33
N GLU A 211 13.89 25.79 4.70
CA GLU A 211 15.02 25.95 3.78
C GLU A 211 15.62 24.59 3.40
N GLU A 212 15.85 23.70 4.36
CA GLU A 212 16.34 22.35 4.09
C GLU A 212 15.34 21.53 3.27
N ILE A 213 14.06 21.64 3.58
CA ILE A 213 13.01 20.93 2.85
C ILE A 213 12.95 21.40 1.39
N LYS A 214 13.07 22.71 1.14
CA LYS A 214 13.12 23.25 -0.23
C LYS A 214 14.34 22.74 -0.99
N LYS A 215 15.52 22.63 -0.36
CA LYS A 215 16.72 22.08 -0.99
C LYS A 215 16.49 20.65 -1.48
N VAL A 216 15.87 19.79 -0.66
CA VAL A 216 15.51 18.41 -1.05
C VAL A 216 14.53 18.39 -2.24
N ILE A 217 13.51 19.24 -2.23
CA ILE A 217 12.53 19.31 -3.32
C ILE A 217 13.17 19.78 -4.63
N MET A 218 14.07 20.78 -4.57
CA MET A 218 14.76 21.29 -5.75
C MET A 218 15.71 20.27 -6.35
N ASP A 219 16.48 19.55 -5.53
CA ASP A 219 17.33 18.45 -5.99
C ASP A 219 16.54 17.36 -6.72
N LEU A 220 15.39 16.95 -6.17
CA LEU A 220 14.50 15.99 -6.83
C LEU A 220 13.97 16.52 -8.16
N HIS A 221 13.61 17.81 -8.22
CA HIS A 221 13.14 18.45 -9.44
C HIS A 221 14.21 18.44 -10.54
N GLU A 222 15.45 18.79 -10.19
CA GLU A 222 16.60 18.76 -11.11
C GLU A 222 16.89 17.35 -11.65
N ARG A 223 16.65 16.33 -10.82
CA ARG A 223 16.75 14.91 -11.21
C ARG A 223 15.51 14.36 -11.93
N GLY A 224 14.48 15.18 -12.16
CA GLY A 224 13.23 14.77 -12.82
C GLY A 224 12.40 13.76 -12.00
N ARG A 225 12.52 13.78 -10.66
CA ARG A 225 11.78 12.91 -9.73
C ARG A 225 10.44 13.53 -9.34
N GLU A 226 9.48 12.70 -8.92
CA GLU A 226 8.07 13.12 -8.73
C GLU A 226 7.87 14.09 -7.55
N GLY A 227 8.62 13.90 -6.47
CA GLY A 227 8.53 14.75 -5.28
C GLY A 227 8.76 14.00 -3.98
N VAL A 228 8.10 14.45 -2.91
CA VAL A 228 8.28 13.95 -1.54
C VAL A 228 6.97 13.57 -0.86
N VAL A 229 7.05 12.58 0.04
CA VAL A 229 6.00 12.27 1.03
C VAL A 229 6.55 12.61 2.41
N PHE A 230 5.86 13.49 3.12
CA PHE A 230 6.17 13.86 4.51
C PHE A 230 5.47 12.91 5.48
N LYS A 231 6.19 12.43 6.50
CA LYS A 231 5.67 11.51 7.53
C LYS A 231 6.17 11.92 8.91
N ASP A 232 5.30 11.79 9.91
CA ASP A 232 5.60 11.89 11.34
C ASP A 232 6.11 10.56 11.93
#